data_AF-A0AAV1WRF9-F1
#
_entry.id   AF-A0AAV1WRF9-F1
#
_cell.length_a   1.000
_cell.length_b   1.000
_cell.length_c   1.000
_cell.angle_alpha   90.00
_cell.angle_beta   90.00
_cell.angle_gamma   90.00
#
_symmetry.space_group_name_H-M   'P 1'
#
loop_
_entity.id
_entity.type
_entity.pdbx_description
1 polymer ?
#
loop_
_entity_poly.entity_id
_entity_poly.type
_entity_poly.pdbx_seq_one_letter_code
_entity_poly.pdbx_strand_id
1 'polypeptide(L)'
;MAGIPAPRKTSHVDRKLVKRAVKISLDDLREKNSGLFISSRAIQIRSYAPDLAKTLAGLILSSSDLNFQGECFSLLGLQSQEVGTENVENCIKERIVSIIEMNDKKQHKTNEVEPFLFEDDRVHGVELQENNKENE
;
A
#
# COMPACT_ATOMS: atom_id res chain seq x y z
N MET A 1 13.95 49.30 7.73
CA MET A 1 14.14 47.93 7.23
C MET A 1 13.94 46.98 8.39
N ALA A 2 12.85 46.22 8.41
CA ALA A 2 12.63 45.19 9.43
C ALA A 2 13.50 43.97 9.08
N GLY A 3 14.42 43.60 9.98
CA GLY A 3 15.31 42.46 9.79
C GLY A 3 14.55 41.14 9.75
N ILE A 4 14.88 40.28 8.80
CA ILE A 4 14.33 38.92 8.72
C ILE A 4 14.80 38.14 9.96
N PRO A 5 13.90 37.51 10.74
CA PRO A 5 14.30 36.75 11.92
C PRO A 5 15.14 35.53 11.51
N ALA A 6 16.27 35.34 12.19
CA ALA A 6 17.14 34.18 11.96
C ALA A 6 16.39 32.85 12.20
N PRO A 7 16.74 31.77 11.50
CA PRO A 7 16.08 30.48 11.66
C PRO A 7 16.25 30.01 13.11
N ARG A 8 15.13 29.75 13.80
CA ARG A 8 15.16 29.18 15.16
C ARG A 8 15.81 27.81 15.10
N LYS A 9 16.94 27.63 15.78
CA LYS A 9 17.59 26.33 15.96
C LYS A 9 16.66 25.44 16.78
N THR A 10 15.84 24.62 16.11
CA THR A 10 14.98 23.64 16.77
C THR A 10 15.86 22.63 17.50
N SER A 11 15.50 22.26 18.74
CA SER A 11 16.26 21.27 19.48
C SER A 11 16.24 19.92 18.74
N HIS A 12 17.28 19.11 18.92
CA HIS A 12 17.32 17.76 18.34
C HIS A 12 16.12 16.89 18.77
N VAL A 13 15.56 17.16 19.96
CA VAL A 13 14.34 16.52 20.48
C VAL A 13 13.11 16.96 19.68
N ASP A 14 12.96 18.26 19.40
CA ASP A 14 11.86 18.79 18.57
C ASP A 14 11.90 18.18 17.17
N ARG A 15 13.10 18.07 16.57
CA ARG A 15 13.25 17.46 15.24
C ARG A 15 12.81 16.00 15.22
N LYS A 16 13.10 15.23 16.27
CA LYS A 16 12.64 13.83 16.40
C LYS A 16 11.13 13.72 16.58
N LEU A 17 10.52 14.60 17.39
CA LEU A 17 9.08 14.63 17.60
C LEU A 17 8.34 14.99 16.31
N VAL A 18 8.82 16.00 15.57
CA VAL A 18 8.27 16.38 14.26
C VAL A 18 8.38 15.22 13.27
N LYS A 19 9.55 14.56 13.16
CA LYS A 19 9.71 13.37 12.30
C LYS A 19 8.71 12.26 12.65
N ARG A 20 8.46 12.02 13.94
CA ARG A 20 7.50 11.02 14.39
C ARG A 20 6.06 11.41 14.04
N ALA A 21 5.68 12.66 14.26
CA ALA A 21 4.34 13.16 13.93
C ALA A 21 4.07 13.10 12.41
N VAL A 22 5.07 13.47 11.60
CA VAL A 22 5.01 13.36 10.14
C VAL A 22 4.86 11.92 9.71
N LYS A 23 5.67 11.00 10.26
CA LYS A 23 5.58 9.57 9.95
C LYS A 23 4.19 9.01 10.27
N ILE A 24 3.65 9.29 11.45
CA ILE A 24 2.32 8.84 11.86
C ILE A 24 1.25 9.38 10.91
N SER A 25 1.33 10.67 10.55
CA SER A 25 0.37 11.30 9.64
C SER A 25 0.44 10.69 8.23
N LEU A 26 1.65 10.35 7.76
CA LEU A 26 1.85 9.71 6.46
C LEU A 26 1.36 8.26 6.46
N ASP A 27 1.61 7.51 7.53
CA ASP A 27 1.11 6.15 7.71
C ASP A 27 -0.43 6.13 7.74
N ASP A 28 -1.07 7.05 8.47
CA ASP A 28 -2.54 7.22 8.51
C ASP A 28 -3.12 7.63 7.15
N LEU A 29 -2.45 8.55 6.44
CA LEU A 29 -2.85 8.93 5.09
C LEU A 29 -2.79 7.72 4.13
N ARG A 30 -1.72 6.93 4.19
CA ARG A 30 -1.56 5.72 3.36
C ARG A 30 -2.63 4.68 3.68
N GLU A 31 -2.96 4.48 4.95
CA GLU A 31 -3.99 3.53 5.37
C GLU A 31 -5.38 3.93 4.84
N LYS A 32 -5.74 5.21 4.98
CA LYS A 32 -7.01 5.77 4.47
C LYS A 32 -7.11 5.73 2.95
N ASN A 33 -5.98 5.75 2.25
CA ASN A 33 -5.89 5.75 0.79
C ASN A 33 -5.36 4.42 0.24
N SER A 34 -5.53 3.32 0.98
CA SER A 34 -4.86 2.07 0.66
C SER A 34 -5.32 1.41 -0.65
N GLY A 35 -6.40 1.87 -1.27
CA GLY A 35 -6.79 1.47 -2.63
C GLY A 35 -6.08 2.25 -3.75
N LEU A 36 -5.42 3.38 -3.42
CA LEU A 36 -4.71 4.24 -4.38
C LEU A 36 -3.23 3.87 -4.52
N PHE A 37 -2.64 3.26 -3.49
CA PHE A 37 -1.22 2.91 -3.46
C PHE A 37 -1.04 1.40 -3.62
N ILE A 38 -1.28 0.91 -4.84
CA ILE A 38 -0.93 -0.45 -5.24
C ILE A 38 0.28 -0.44 -6.16
N SER A 39 1.17 -1.43 -6.02
CA SER A 39 2.36 -1.53 -6.86
C SER A 39 1.99 -1.69 -8.34
N SER A 40 2.92 -1.29 -9.23
CA SER A 40 2.74 -1.52 -10.69
C SER A 40 2.49 -2.99 -11.01
N ARG A 41 3.08 -3.91 -10.24
CA ARG A 41 2.86 -5.35 -10.38
C ARG A 41 1.44 -5.74 -9.98
N ALA A 42 0.92 -5.20 -8.88
CA ALA A 42 -0.47 -5.44 -8.46
C ALA A 42 -1.47 -4.90 -9.48
N ILE A 43 -1.23 -3.73 -10.07
CA ILE A 43 -2.05 -3.19 -11.17
C ILE A 43 -2.07 -4.15 -12.36
N GLN A 44 -0.90 -4.65 -12.77
CA GLN A 44 -0.81 -5.57 -13.90
C GLN A 44 -1.56 -6.88 -13.62
N ILE A 45 -1.39 -7.48 -12.44
CA ILE A 45 -2.10 -8.72 -12.08
C ILE A 45 -3.61 -8.48 -11.99
N ARG A 46 -4.03 -7.35 -11.42
CA ARG A 46 -5.44 -6.94 -11.32
C ARG A 46 -6.11 -6.82 -12.68
N SER A 47 -5.38 -6.42 -13.71
CA SER A 47 -5.92 -6.27 -15.07
C SER A 47 -6.50 -7.57 -15.65
N TYR A 48 -6.02 -8.74 -15.20
CA TYR A 48 -6.52 -10.05 -15.63
C TYR A 48 -7.75 -10.53 -14.86
N ALA A 49 -8.10 -9.88 -13.74
CA ALA A 49 -9.19 -10.30 -12.87
C ALA A 49 -10.55 -10.38 -13.60
N PRO A 50 -10.93 -9.46 -14.50
CA PRO A 50 -12.20 -9.55 -15.23
C PRO A 50 -12.30 -10.79 -16.12
N ASP A 51 -11.25 -11.10 -16.88
CA ASP A 51 -11.26 -12.24 -17.81
C ASP A 51 -11.21 -13.57 -17.05
N LEU A 52 -10.45 -13.62 -15.96
CA LEU A 52 -10.42 -14.79 -15.09
C LEU A 52 -11.79 -15.01 -14.42
N ALA A 53 -12.44 -13.94 -13.97
CA ALA A 53 -13.77 -14.02 -13.37
C ALA A 53 -14.82 -14.53 -14.37
N LYS A 54 -14.81 -14.03 -15.61
CA LYS A 54 -15.65 -14.55 -16.70
C LYS A 54 -15.44 -16.03 -16.94
N THR A 55 -14.19 -16.45 -17.02
CA THR A 55 -13.84 -17.86 -17.27
C THR A 55 -14.34 -18.76 -16.14
N LEU A 56 -14.09 -18.37 -14.88
CA LEU A 56 -14.52 -19.13 -13.71
C LEU A 56 -16.05 -19.16 -13.57
N ALA A 57 -16.73 -18.03 -13.77
CA ALA A 57 -18.19 -17.97 -13.75
C ALA A 57 -18.78 -18.86 -14.85
N GLY A 58 -18.21 -18.83 -16.06
CA GLY A 58 -18.58 -19.73 -17.14
C GLY A 58 -18.42 -21.20 -16.78
N LEU A 59 -17.30 -21.59 -16.15
CA LEU A 59 -17.07 -22.96 -15.68
C LEU A 59 -18.08 -23.39 -14.61
N ILE A 60 -18.40 -22.52 -13.65
CA ILE A 60 -19.39 -22.81 -12.60
C ILE A 60 -20.77 -23.01 -13.23
N LEU A 61 -21.22 -22.04 -14.04
CA LEU A 61 -22.58 -22.01 -14.59
C LEU A 61 -22.81 -23.05 -15.70
N SER A 62 -21.75 -23.46 -16.41
CA SER A 62 -21.84 -24.51 -17.44
C SER A 62 -21.72 -25.93 -16.88
N SER A 63 -21.35 -26.08 -15.60
CA SER A 63 -21.24 -27.40 -14.98
C SER A 63 -22.60 -28.08 -14.88
N SER A 64 -22.65 -29.38 -15.22
CA SER A 64 -23.83 -30.23 -14.99
C SER A 64 -23.89 -30.78 -13.56
N ASP A 65 -22.83 -30.59 -12.77
CA ASP A 65 -22.77 -31.03 -11.38
C ASP A 65 -23.37 -29.95 -10.46
N LEU A 66 -24.60 -30.21 -10.00
CA LEU A 66 -25.34 -29.32 -9.10
C LEU A 66 -24.70 -29.22 -7.71
N ASN A 67 -23.97 -30.25 -7.26
CA ASN A 67 -23.26 -30.18 -5.99
C ASN A 67 -22.08 -29.20 -6.10
N PHE A 68 -21.31 -29.31 -7.19
CA PHE A 68 -20.24 -28.36 -7.50
C PHE A 68 -20.75 -26.92 -7.61
N GLN A 69 -21.86 -26.70 -8.32
CA GLN A 69 -22.49 -25.37 -8.41
C GLN A 69 -22.91 -24.84 -7.03
N GLY A 70 -23.56 -25.67 -6.23
CA GLY A 70 -24.00 -25.32 -4.88
C GLY A 70 -22.84 -24.96 -3.95
N GLU A 71 -21.75 -25.73 -3.98
CA GLU A 71 -20.52 -25.44 -3.22
C GLU A 71 -19.87 -24.14 -3.67
N CYS A 72 -19.81 -23.89 -4.98
CA CYS A 72 -19.25 -22.66 -5.53
C CYS A 72 -20.08 -21.43 -5.14
N PHE A 73 -21.41 -21.50 -5.24
CA PHE A 73 -22.29 -20.41 -4.80
C PHE A 73 -22.15 -20.17 -3.30
N SER A 74 -22.09 -21.23 -2.50
CA SER A 74 -21.86 -21.13 -1.05
C SER A 74 -20.54 -20.44 -0.73
N LEU A 75 -19.45 -20.81 -1.42
CA LEU A 75 -18.12 -20.20 -1.25
C LEU A 75 -18.10 -18.72 -1.64
N LEU A 76 -18.85 -18.36 -2.68
CA LEU A 76 -19.02 -17.00 -3.16
C LEU A 76 -20.05 -16.21 -2.34
N GLY A 77 -20.76 -16.83 -1.40
CA GLY A 77 -21.80 -16.19 -0.58
C GLY A 77 -23.05 -15.82 -1.38
N LEU A 78 -23.30 -16.52 -2.49
CA LEU A 78 -24.41 -16.26 -3.41
C LEU A 78 -25.58 -17.21 -3.10
N GLN A 79 -26.80 -16.68 -3.13
CA GLN A 79 -28.03 -17.47 -2.98
C GLN A 79 -28.28 -18.23 -4.29
N SER A 80 -28.39 -19.56 -4.25
CA SER A 80 -28.38 -20.43 -5.43
C SER A 80 -29.53 -20.22 -6.44
N GLN A 81 -30.57 -19.47 -6.11
CA GLN A 81 -31.83 -19.52 -6.85
C GLN A 81 -31.95 -18.50 -8.01
N GLU A 82 -31.12 -17.45 -8.10
CA GLU A 82 -31.29 -16.46 -9.18
C GLU A 82 -30.06 -15.56 -9.37
N VAL A 83 -28.89 -16.18 -9.49
CA VAL A 83 -27.65 -15.44 -9.72
C VAL A 83 -27.40 -15.34 -11.21
N GLY A 84 -27.70 -14.17 -11.78
CA GLY A 84 -27.28 -13.87 -13.14
C GLY A 84 -25.77 -14.03 -13.30
N THR A 85 -25.32 -14.41 -14.50
CA THR A 85 -23.90 -14.59 -14.82
C THR A 85 -23.04 -13.41 -14.37
N GLU A 86 -23.53 -12.18 -14.59
CA GLU A 86 -22.88 -10.95 -14.16
C GLU A 86 -22.61 -10.90 -12.65
N ASN A 87 -23.54 -11.39 -11.82
CA ASN A 87 -23.39 -11.37 -10.36
C ASN A 87 -22.29 -12.35 -9.90
N VAL A 88 -22.20 -13.53 -10.54
CA VAL A 88 -21.12 -14.50 -10.28
C VAL A 88 -19.77 -13.92 -10.70
N GLU A 89 -19.69 -13.37 -11.92
CA GLU A 89 -18.49 -12.72 -12.45
C GLU A 89 -18.03 -11.58 -11.54
N ASN A 90 -18.94 -10.68 -11.16
CA ASN A 90 -18.61 -9.55 -10.30
C ASN A 90 -18.13 -10.02 -8.92
N CYS A 91 -18.79 -11.02 -8.31
CA CYS A 91 -18.36 -11.53 -7.01
C CYS A 91 -16.93 -12.12 -7.08
N ILE A 92 -16.64 -12.93 -8.09
CA ILE A 92 -15.30 -13.51 -8.29
C ILE A 92 -14.26 -12.41 -8.54
N LYS A 93 -14.58 -11.45 -9.40
CA LYS A 93 -13.70 -10.31 -9.73
C LYS A 93 -13.35 -9.51 -8.48
N GLU A 94 -14.35 -9.08 -7.71
CA GLU A 94 -14.14 -8.31 -6.47
C GLU A 94 -13.28 -9.09 -5.46
N ARG A 95 -13.50 -10.40 -5.35
CA ARG A 95 -12.70 -11.26 -4.46
C ARG A 95 -11.24 -11.36 -4.89
N ILE A 96 -10.97 -11.52 -6.19
CA ILE A 96 -9.61 -11.52 -6.73
C ILE A 96 -8.93 -10.17 -6.49
N VAL A 97 -9.60 -9.06 -6.82
CA VAL A 97 -9.09 -7.70 -6.64
C VAL A 97 -8.73 -7.46 -5.18
N SER A 98 -9.63 -7.78 -4.24
CA SER A 98 -9.41 -7.61 -2.80
C SER A 98 -8.18 -8.39 -2.32
N ILE A 99 -8.02 -9.65 -2.76
CA ILE A 99 -6.86 -10.48 -2.38
C ILE A 99 -5.55 -9.89 -2.92
N ILE A 100 -5.53 -9.36 -4.16
CA ILE A 100 -4.35 -8.70 -4.72
C ILE A 100 -3.98 -7.48 -3.88
N GLU A 101 -4.94 -6.60 -3.61
CA GLU A 101 -4.73 -5.38 -2.82
C GLU A 101 -4.25 -5.69 -1.40
N MET A 102 -4.80 -6.73 -0.76
CA MET A 102 -4.39 -7.16 0.58
C MET A 102 -2.96 -7.74 0.61
N ASN A 103 -2.56 -8.48 -0.43
CA ASN A 103 -1.24 -9.10 -0.47
C ASN A 103 -0.13 -8.12 -0.86
N ASP A 104 -0.41 -7.18 -1.75
CA ASP A 104 0.53 -6.12 -2.12
C ASP A 104 0.96 -5.32 -0.88
N LYS A 105 -0.02 -4.96 -0.02
CA LYS A 105 0.21 -4.27 1.26
C LYS A 105 1.03 -5.08 2.27
N LYS A 106 1.00 -6.42 2.22
CA LYS A 106 1.79 -7.27 3.15
C LYS A 106 3.29 -7.24 2.81
N GLN A 107 3.63 -7.10 1.53
CA GLN A 107 5.03 -7.02 1.10
C GLN A 107 5.68 -5.72 1.55
N HIS A 108 4.96 -4.59 1.48
CA HIS A 108 5.44 -3.29 1.99
C HIS A 108 5.63 -3.24 3.51
N LYS A 109 5.08 -4.18 4.28
CA LYS A 109 5.27 -4.25 5.73
C LYS A 109 6.52 -5.02 6.13
N THR A 110 7.11 -5.81 5.22
CA THR A 110 8.10 -6.82 5.60
C THR A 110 9.49 -6.63 4.99
N ASN A 111 9.70 -5.81 3.95
CA ASN A 111 11.05 -5.59 3.44
C ASN A 111 11.29 -4.17 2.91
N GLU A 112 12.47 -3.70 3.29
CA GLU A 112 13.26 -2.60 2.75
C GLU A 112 12.78 -1.16 2.97
N VAL A 113 13.68 -0.41 3.60
CA VAL A 113 13.67 1.05 3.68
C VAL A 113 13.67 1.57 2.25
N GLU A 114 12.49 1.95 1.74
CA GLU A 114 12.38 2.72 0.52
C GLU A 114 13.32 3.93 0.60
N PRO A 115 14.06 4.27 -0.47
CA PRO A 115 14.85 5.49 -0.50
C PRO A 115 13.87 6.63 -0.28
N PHE A 116 14.03 7.35 0.83
CA PHE A 116 13.14 8.43 1.20
C PHE A 116 12.92 9.36 -0.01
N LEU A 117 11.65 9.65 -0.32
CA LEU A 117 11.24 10.57 -1.40
C LEU A 117 11.82 11.99 -1.26
N PHE A 118 12.35 12.30 -0.07
CA PHE A 118 13.19 13.45 0.16
C PHE A 118 14.61 12.92 0.37
N GLU A 119 15.48 13.12 -0.62
CA GLU A 119 16.92 13.07 -0.40
C GLU A 119 17.22 13.96 0.80
N ASP A 120 17.65 13.35 1.91
CA ASP A 120 18.30 14.09 2.97
C ASP A 120 19.55 14.65 2.29
N ASP A 121 19.55 15.95 1.99
CA ASP A 121 20.76 16.71 1.73
C ASP A 121 21.66 16.48 2.94
N ARG A 122 22.42 15.39 2.88
CA ARG A 122 23.54 15.11 3.74
C ARG A 122 24.52 16.20 3.42
N VAL A 123 24.36 17.32 4.14
CA VAL A 123 25.41 18.30 4.36
C VAL A 123 26.62 17.47 4.69
N HIS A 124 27.53 17.37 3.73
CA HIS A 124 28.76 16.62 3.88
C HIS A 124 29.39 17.15 5.16
N GLY A 125 29.63 16.25 6.12
CA GLY A 125 30.38 16.57 7.31
C GLY A 125 31.76 17.03 6.87
N VAL A 126 31.92 18.35 6.74
CA VAL A 126 33.23 18.96 6.83
C VAL A 126 33.56 18.88 8.32
N GLU A 127 34.24 17.81 8.71
CA GLU A 127 34.98 17.76 9.97
C GLU A 127 36.00 18.91 9.95
N LEU A 128 35.61 20.06 10.48
CA LEU A 128 36.58 21.03 10.96
C LEU A 128 37.12 20.46 12.27
N GLN A 129 38.23 19.72 12.17
CA GLN A 129 39.11 19.47 13.31
C GLN A 129 39.65 20.82 13.79
N GLU A 130 39.00 21.40 14.80
CA GLU A 130 39.60 22.47 15.60
C GLU A 130 40.64 21.86 16.54
N ASN A 131 41.89 21.84 16.07
CA ASN A 131 43.07 21.57 16.88
C ASN A 131 43.23 22.67 17.94
N ASN A 132 42.81 22.42 19.18
CA ASN A 132 43.28 23.19 20.33
C ASN A 132 44.51 22.49 20.94
N LYS A 133 45.70 22.91 20.48
CA LYS A 133 46.92 22.82 21.29
C LYS A 133 47.04 24.15 22.03
N GLU A 134 46.67 24.18 23.30
CA GLU A 134 47.24 25.17 24.22
C GLU A 134 48.57 24.62 24.72
N ASN A 135 49.62 25.38 24.42
CA ASN A 135 50.98 25.19 24.93
C ASN A 135 51.01 25.50 26.44
N GLU A 136 51.85 24.72 27.13
CA GLU A 136 52.65 25.05 28.33
C GLU A 136 52.23 26.23 29.21
#